data_AF-A0A932AA88-F1
#
_entry.id   AF-A0A932AA88-F1
#
_cell.length_a   1.000
_cell.length_b   1.000
_cell.length_c   1.000
_cell.angle_alpha   90.00
_cell.angle_beta   90.00
_cell.angle_gamma   90.00
#
_symmetry.space_group_name_H-M   'P 1'
#
loop_
_entity.id
_entity.type
_entity.pdbx_description
1 polymer ?
#
loop_
_entity_poly.entity_id
_entity_poly.type
_entity_poly.pdbx_seq_one_letter_code
_entity_poly.pdbx_strand_id
1 'polypeptide(L)'
;MPSFDLGRFYVWFLFVISIITALARLGLPGQFAAVMADKMSDERKRHRQRIWGWAIVVGSPIILVYGFFGHIAAWMWVAALIGVLNGAEQLLNTAYPDRASLTYLSRIFGAFHALAAILIWWLVLRFPNVK
;
A
#
# COMPACT_ATOMS: atom_id res chain seq x y z
N MET A 1 -12.20 -4.21 31.20
CA MET A 1 -12.55 -3.68 29.87
C MET A 1 -11.68 -4.41 28.86
N PRO A 2 -12.24 -5.09 27.85
CA PRO A 2 -11.41 -5.73 26.83
C PRO A 2 -10.63 -4.62 26.13
N SER A 3 -9.31 -4.60 26.29
CA SER A 3 -8.43 -3.68 25.60
C SER A 3 -8.64 -3.91 24.10
N PHE A 4 -9.25 -2.94 23.41
CA PHE A 4 -9.28 -2.90 21.96
C PHE A 4 -7.82 -2.91 21.50
N ASP A 5 -7.34 -4.05 21.03
CA ASP A 5 -5.98 -4.20 20.53
C ASP A 5 -5.92 -3.48 19.18
N LEU A 6 -5.60 -2.18 19.26
CA LEU A 6 -5.60 -1.26 18.12
C LEU A 6 -4.71 -1.78 16.98
N GLY A 7 -3.61 -2.46 17.32
CA GLY A 7 -2.72 -3.10 16.36
C GLY A 7 -3.40 -4.24 15.61
N ARG A 8 -4.13 -5.10 16.34
CA ARG A 8 -4.87 -6.21 15.73
C ARG A 8 -6.00 -5.74 14.81
N PHE A 9 -6.72 -4.69 15.20
CA PHE A 9 -7.72 -4.05 14.33
C PHE A 9 -7.08 -3.47 13.07
N TYR A 10 -5.97 -2.74 13.22
CA TYR A 10 -5.28 -2.10 12.10
C TYR A 10 -4.71 -3.13 11.10
N VAL A 11 -4.15 -4.24 11.58
CA VAL A 11 -3.69 -5.35 10.74
C VAL A 11 -4.85 -5.95 9.94
N TRP A 12 -6.00 -6.18 10.59
CA TRP A 12 -7.20 -6.67 9.92
C TRP A 12 -7.69 -5.70 8.83
N PHE A 13 -7.67 -4.41 9.13
CA PHE A 13 -8.01 -3.37 8.17
C PHE A 13 -7.06 -3.37 6.97
N LEU A 14 -5.74 -3.44 7.21
CA LEU A 14 -4.72 -3.55 6.16
C LEU A 14 -4.90 -4.81 5.31
N PHE A 15 -5.25 -5.94 5.94
CA PHE A 15 -5.50 -7.21 5.25
C PHE A 15 -6.68 -7.09 4.28
N VAL A 16 -7.83 -6.62 4.77
CA VAL A 16 -9.04 -6.45 3.96
C VAL A 16 -8.81 -5.47 2.82
N ILE A 17 -8.19 -4.33 3.09
CA ILE A 17 -7.86 -3.35 2.04
C ILE A 17 -6.92 -3.94 1.00
N SER A 18 -5.89 -4.68 1.42
CA SER A 18 -4.94 -5.30 0.49
C SER A 18 -5.65 -6.29 -0.44
N ILE A 19 -6.59 -7.09 0.07
CA ILE A 19 -7.41 -8.00 -0.74
C ILE A 19 -8.27 -7.22 -1.73
N ILE A 20 -9.03 -6.22 -1.26
CA ILE A 20 -9.92 -5.42 -2.12
C ILE A 20 -9.11 -4.76 -3.24
N THR A 21 -7.96 -4.18 -2.90
CA THR A 21 -7.09 -3.48 -3.85
C THR A 21 -6.50 -4.45 -4.87
N ALA A 22 -6.05 -5.63 -4.42
CA ALA A 22 -5.57 -6.67 -5.30
C ALA A 22 -6.66 -7.16 -6.26
N LEU A 23 -7.87 -7.45 -5.76
CA LEU A 23 -9.00 -7.91 -6.58
C LEU A 23 -9.43 -6.86 -7.60
N ALA A 24 -9.56 -5.60 -7.19
CA ALA A 24 -9.93 -4.51 -8.08
C ALA A 24 -8.92 -4.35 -9.22
N ARG A 25 -7.63 -4.45 -8.91
CA ARG A 25 -6.55 -4.20 -9.88
C ARG A 25 -6.23 -5.40 -10.76
N LEU A 26 -6.37 -6.62 -10.26
CA LEU A 26 -6.13 -7.85 -11.03
C LEU A 26 -7.38 -8.26 -11.83
N GLY A 27 -8.58 -8.03 -11.28
CA GLY A 27 -9.84 -8.35 -11.94
C GLY A 27 -10.23 -7.35 -13.02
N LEU A 28 -9.99 -6.04 -12.79
CA LEU A 28 -10.40 -4.97 -13.71
C LEU A 28 -9.29 -3.94 -13.98
N PRO A 29 -8.09 -4.36 -14.44
CA PRO A 29 -6.94 -3.48 -14.59
C PRO A 29 -7.21 -2.31 -15.56
N GLY A 30 -7.96 -2.54 -16.64
CA GLY A 30 -8.27 -1.51 -17.64
C GLY A 30 -9.22 -0.42 -17.14
N GLN A 31 -10.22 -0.78 -16.33
CA GLN A 31 -11.14 0.20 -15.73
C GLN A 31 -10.43 1.02 -14.65
N PHE A 32 -9.58 0.38 -13.85
CA PHE A 32 -8.78 1.07 -12.84
C PHE A 32 -7.80 2.05 -13.48
N ALA A 33 -7.13 1.65 -14.57
CA ALA A 33 -6.25 2.51 -15.35
C ALA A 33 -7.01 3.68 -16.01
N ALA A 34 -8.24 3.46 -16.49
CA ALA A 34 -9.06 4.53 -17.05
C ALA A 34 -9.44 5.58 -15.98
N VAL A 35 -9.87 5.14 -14.79
CA VAL A 35 -10.16 6.03 -13.67
C VAL A 35 -8.90 6.78 -13.21
N MET A 36 -7.76 6.11 -13.17
CA MET A 36 -6.51 6.74 -12.75
C MET A 36 -6.01 7.76 -13.77
N ALA A 37 -6.12 7.44 -15.07
CA ALA A 37 -5.79 8.37 -16.16
C ALA A 37 -6.68 9.62 -16.12
N ASP A 38 -7.99 9.44 -15.87
CA ASP A 38 -8.93 10.55 -15.72
C ASP A 38 -8.59 11.42 -14.51
N LYS A 39 -8.24 10.79 -13.38
CA LYS A 39 -7.79 11.49 -12.16
C LYS A 39 -6.48 12.25 -12.34
N MET A 40 -5.60 11.74 -13.21
CA MET A 40 -4.29 12.32 -13.56
C MET A 40 -4.37 13.42 -14.63
N SER A 41 -5.50 13.57 -15.32
CA SER A 41 -5.72 14.63 -16.32
C SER A 41 -5.69 16.04 -15.71
N ASP A 42 -5.92 16.14 -14.40
CA ASP A 42 -5.89 17.38 -13.64
C ASP A 42 -4.50 17.62 -13.03
N GLU A 43 -3.78 18.61 -13.55
CA GLU A 43 -2.41 18.98 -13.16
C GLU A 43 -2.29 19.25 -11.65
N ARG A 44 -3.32 19.84 -11.02
CA ARG A 44 -3.32 20.11 -9.56
C ARG A 44 -3.37 18.82 -8.76
N LYS A 45 -4.21 17.86 -9.19
CA LYS A 45 -4.34 16.55 -8.52
C LYS A 45 -3.07 15.73 -8.71
N ARG A 46 -2.46 15.79 -9.89
CA ARG A 46 -1.19 15.13 -10.21
C ARG A 46 -0.05 15.67 -9.35
N HIS A 47 0.07 16.99 -9.21
CA HIS A 47 1.10 17.60 -8.36
C HIS A 47 0.92 17.23 -6.88
N ARG A 48 -0.32 17.30 -6.38
CA ARG A 48 -0.63 16.89 -5.01
C ARG A 48 -0.31 15.41 -4.77
N GLN A 49 -0.70 14.50 -5.67
CA GLN A 49 -0.33 13.08 -5.57
C GLN A 49 1.17 12.86 -5.58
N ARG A 50 1.93 13.65 -6.35
CA ARG A 50 3.39 13.56 -6.36
C ARG A 50 3.99 13.98 -5.00
N ILE A 51 3.47 15.04 -4.38
CA ILE A 51 3.90 15.49 -3.05
C ILE A 51 3.58 14.42 -1.99
N TRP A 52 2.37 13.89 -1.99
CA TRP A 52 1.98 12.81 -1.07
C TRP A 52 2.78 11.53 -1.31
N GLY A 53 3.03 11.18 -2.57
CA GLY A 53 3.89 10.06 -2.94
C GLY A 53 5.29 10.20 -2.35
N TRP A 54 5.93 11.36 -2.50
CA TRP A 54 7.24 11.63 -1.89
C TRP A 54 7.19 11.62 -0.37
N ALA A 55 6.19 12.25 0.24
CA ALA A 55 6.04 12.27 1.70
C ALA A 55 5.94 10.84 2.28
N ILE A 56 5.21 9.95 1.60
CA ILE A 56 5.06 8.55 1.99
C ILE A 56 6.35 7.77 1.72
N VAL A 57 6.95 7.90 0.53
CA VAL A 57 8.20 7.19 0.18
C VAL A 57 9.37 7.58 1.07
N VAL A 58 9.45 8.84 1.50
CA VAL A 58 10.53 9.30 2.40
C VAL A 58 10.18 9.04 3.87
N GLY A 59 8.92 9.16 4.25
CA GLY A 59 8.46 8.94 5.62
C GLY A 59 8.47 7.46 6.04
N SER A 60 8.10 6.54 5.15
CA SER A 60 8.02 5.10 5.49
C SER A 60 9.38 4.46 5.83
N PRO A 61 10.50 4.76 5.13
CA PRO A 61 11.84 4.30 5.52
C PRO A 61 12.28 4.79 6.89
N ILE A 62 11.89 5.98 7.32
CA ILE A 62 12.23 6.51 8.66
C ILE A 62 11.60 5.62 9.75
N ILE A 63 10.37 5.16 9.53
CA ILE A 63 9.68 4.22 10.43
C ILE A 63 10.36 2.84 10.42
N LEU A 64 10.80 2.36 9.25
CA LEU A 64 11.55 1.10 9.13
C LEU A 64 12.90 1.17 9.84
N VAL A 65 13.64 2.26 9.67
CA VAL A 65 14.94 2.49 10.35
C VAL A 65 14.74 2.55 11.85
N TYR A 66 13.73 3.28 12.33
CA TYR A 66 13.38 3.33 13.75
C TYR A 66 13.06 1.93 14.31
N GLY A 67 12.45 1.07 13.51
CA GLY A 67 12.19 -0.32 13.91
C GLY A 67 13.34 -1.27 13.90
N PHE A 68 14.34 -1.01 13.06
CA PHE A 68 15.56 -1.78 13.09
C PHE A 68 16.27 -1.68 14.45
N PHE A 69 16.04 -0.60 15.20
CA PHE A 69 16.52 -0.43 16.58
C PHE A 69 15.64 -1.12 17.65
N GLY A 70 14.69 -1.98 17.26
CA GLY A 70 13.90 -2.81 18.19
C GLY A 70 12.72 -2.10 18.85
N HIS A 71 12.37 -0.89 18.39
CA HIS A 71 11.34 -0.06 19.02
C HIS A 71 9.93 -0.21 18.44
N ILE A 72 9.68 -1.10 17.47
CA ILE A 72 8.35 -1.27 16.89
C ILE A 72 7.90 -2.72 16.76
N ALA A 73 6.59 -2.89 16.94
CA ALA A 73 5.90 -4.17 16.82
C ALA A 73 5.89 -4.70 15.38
N ALA A 74 5.77 -6.02 15.22
CA ALA A 74 5.76 -6.71 13.94
C ALA A 74 4.76 -6.12 12.91
N TRP A 75 3.59 -5.65 13.37
CA TRP A 75 2.58 -5.05 12.50
C TRP A 75 3.02 -3.71 11.88
N MET A 76 3.92 -2.97 12.51
CA MET A 76 4.41 -1.69 12.01
C MET A 76 5.36 -1.88 10.83
N TRP A 77 6.10 -2.99 10.78
CA TRP A 77 6.91 -3.38 9.61
C TRP A 77 6.06 -3.56 8.37
N VAL A 78 4.94 -4.27 8.52
CA VAL A 78 3.96 -4.47 7.47
C VAL A 78 3.35 -3.15 7.02
N ALA A 79 2.93 -2.30 7.96
CA ALA A 79 2.37 -0.99 7.66
C ALA A 79 3.35 -0.10 6.89
N ALA A 80 4.61 -0.09 7.30
CA ALA A 80 5.64 0.69 6.65
C ALA A 80 5.97 0.15 5.25
N LEU A 81 6.02 -1.17 5.04
CA LEU A 81 6.22 -1.77 3.72
C LEU A 81 5.07 -1.41 2.76
N ILE A 82 3.81 -1.51 3.22
CA ILE A 82 2.64 -1.10 2.44
C ILE A 82 2.70 0.40 2.13
N GLY A 83 3.13 1.22 3.09
CA GLY A 83 3.39 2.64 2.90
C GLY A 83 4.36 2.90 1.75
N VAL A 84 5.54 2.28 1.78
CA VAL A 84 6.54 2.39 0.69
C VAL A 84 5.94 1.99 -0.65
N LEU A 85 5.24 0.86 -0.72
CA LEU A 85 4.61 0.38 -1.96
C LEU A 85 3.58 1.38 -2.51
N ASN A 86 2.72 1.93 -1.64
CA ASN A 86 1.72 2.93 -2.04
C ASN A 86 2.35 4.25 -2.48
N GLY A 87 3.41 4.68 -1.80
CA GLY A 87 4.16 5.88 -2.18
C GLY A 87 4.84 5.71 -3.53
N ALA A 88 5.53 4.57 -3.74
CA ALA A 88 6.17 4.23 -4.99
C ALA A 88 5.16 4.16 -6.14
N GLU A 89 3.98 3.58 -5.88
CA GLU A 89 2.88 3.57 -6.84
C GLU A 89 2.44 4.98 -7.24
N GLN A 90 2.23 5.86 -6.26
CA GLN A 90 1.82 7.24 -6.57
C GLN A 90 2.86 7.93 -7.44
N LEU A 91 4.15 7.77 -7.13
CA LEU A 91 5.23 8.36 -7.92
C LEU A 91 5.27 7.79 -9.34
N LEU A 92 5.22 6.46 -9.50
CA LEU A 92 5.25 5.82 -10.82
C LEU A 92 4.03 6.17 -11.67
N ASN A 93 2.82 6.19 -11.08
CA ASN A 93 1.62 6.59 -11.79
C ASN A 93 1.68 8.07 -12.22
N THR A 94 2.33 8.95 -11.44
CA THR A 94 2.53 10.34 -11.87
C THR A 94 3.61 10.49 -12.95
N ALA A 95 4.64 9.64 -12.96
CA ALA A 95 5.70 9.64 -13.95
C ALA A 95 5.24 9.06 -15.30
N TYR A 96 4.39 8.03 -15.26
CA TYR A 96 3.87 7.33 -16.44
C TYR A 96 2.33 7.39 -16.48
N PRO A 97 1.75 8.55 -16.87
CA PRO A 97 0.31 8.77 -16.84
C PRO A 97 -0.45 8.15 -18.04
N ASP A 98 0.26 7.50 -18.97
CA ASP A 98 -0.38 6.88 -20.14
C ASP A 98 -1.16 5.61 -19.75
N ARG A 99 -2.28 5.36 -20.44
CA ARG A 99 -3.18 4.23 -20.11
C ARG A 99 -2.48 2.87 -20.15
N ALA A 100 -1.54 2.66 -21.07
CA ALA A 100 -0.85 1.39 -21.22
C ALA A 100 0.05 1.12 -20.00
N SER A 101 0.87 2.11 -19.62
CA SER A 101 1.70 2.05 -18.42
C SER A 101 0.87 1.94 -17.15
N LEU A 102 -0.22 2.70 -17.01
CA LEU A 102 -1.12 2.61 -15.85
C LEU A 102 -1.77 1.23 -15.73
N THR A 103 -2.12 0.59 -16.85
CA THR A 103 -2.66 -0.78 -16.84
C THR A 103 -1.60 -1.79 -16.39
N TYR A 104 -0.36 -1.63 -16.87
CA TYR A 104 0.76 -2.48 -16.49
C TYR A 104 1.14 -2.29 -15.00
N LEU A 105 1.26 -1.05 -14.55
CA LEU A 105 1.50 -0.69 -13.15
C LEU A 105 0.38 -1.19 -12.24
N SER A 106 -0.89 -1.08 -12.66
CA SER A 106 -2.03 -1.62 -11.91
C SER A 106 -1.90 -3.13 -11.67
N ARG A 107 -1.45 -3.90 -12.68
CA ARG A 107 -1.22 -5.35 -12.52
C ARG A 107 -0.07 -5.64 -11.57
N ILE A 108 1.06 -4.95 -11.71
CA ILE A 108 2.23 -5.10 -10.83
C ILE A 108 1.85 -4.78 -9.38
N PHE A 109 1.25 -3.61 -9.15
CA PHE A 109 0.84 -3.21 -7.80
C PHE A 109 -0.30 -4.05 -7.25
N GLY A 110 -1.20 -4.56 -8.10
CA GLY A 110 -2.20 -5.55 -7.72
C GLY A 110 -1.55 -6.84 -7.20
N ALA A 111 -0.51 -7.34 -7.88
CA ALA A 111 0.26 -8.49 -7.41
C ALA A 111 1.00 -8.21 -6.09
N PHE A 112 1.60 -7.01 -5.93
CA PHE A 112 2.20 -6.61 -4.66
C PHE A 112 1.19 -6.54 -3.51
N HIS A 113 -0.02 -6.04 -3.76
CA HIS A 113 -1.08 -6.03 -2.74
C HIS A 113 -1.58 -7.44 -2.40
N ALA A 114 -1.65 -8.34 -3.39
CA ALA A 114 -1.96 -9.75 -3.15
C ALA A 114 -0.89 -10.41 -2.27
N LEU A 115 0.40 -10.19 -2.58
CA LEU A 115 1.52 -10.66 -1.78
C LEU A 115 1.51 -10.07 -0.37
N ALA A 116 1.21 -8.77 -0.23
CA ALA A 116 1.07 -8.12 1.06
C ALA A 116 -0.07 -8.76 1.88
N ALA A 117 -1.22 -9.06 1.28
CA ALA A 117 -2.31 -9.76 1.94
C ALA A 117 -1.87 -11.16 2.44
N ILE A 118 -1.15 -11.92 1.62
CA ILE A 118 -0.61 -13.23 2.00
C ILE A 118 0.38 -13.09 3.16
N LEU A 119 1.28 -12.12 3.11
CA LEU A 119 2.27 -11.85 4.16
C LEU A 119 1.61 -11.42 5.48
N ILE A 120 0.60 -10.54 5.42
CA ILE A 120 -0.18 -10.13 6.59
C ILE A 120 -0.85 -11.34 7.23
N TRP A 121 -1.48 -12.18 6.41
CA TRP A 121 -2.12 -13.38 6.89
C TRP A 121 -1.12 -14.33 7.53
N TRP A 122 0.01 -14.58 6.85
CA TRP A 122 1.01 -15.56 7.29
C TRP A 122 1.80 -15.12 8.52
N LEU A 123 2.24 -13.85 8.59
CA LEU A 123 3.09 -13.36 9.67
C LEU A 123 2.31 -12.87 10.90
N VAL A 124 1.12 -12.30 10.69
CA VAL A 124 0.44 -11.56 11.76
C VAL A 124 -0.87 -12.22 12.19
N LEU A 125 -1.70 -12.65 11.24
CA LEU A 125 -3.01 -13.25 11.57
C LEU A 125 -2.91 -14.74 11.92
N ARG A 126 -1.99 -15.48 11.28
CA ARG A 126 -1.79 -16.92 11.49
C ARG A 126 -1.03 -17.23 12.80
N PHE A 127 -0.13 -16.35 13.23
CA PHE A 127 0.65 -16.51 14.46
C PHE A 127 0.41 -15.35 15.45
N PRO A 128 -0.78 -15.26 16.07
CA PRO A 128 -1.13 -14.16 16.97
C PRO A 128 -0.33 -14.14 18.30
N ASN A 129 0.57 -15.09 18.52
CA ASN A 129 1.31 -15.30 19.79
C ASN A 129 2.80 -14.92 19.73
N VAL A 130 3.30 -14.34 18.63
CA VAL A 130 4.67 -13.81 18.60
C VAL A 130 4.64 -12.43 19.26
N LYS A 131 5.02 -12.41 20.55
CA LYS A 131 5.22 -11.20 21.35
C LYS A 131 6.31 -10.32 20.75
#